data_AF-A0A1J0PD51-F1
#
_entry.id   AF-A0A1J0PD51-F1
#
_cell.length_a   1.000
_cell.length_b   1.000
_cell.length_c   1.000
_cell.angle_alpha   90.00
_cell.angle_beta   90.00
_cell.angle_gamma   90.00
#
_symmetry.space_group_name_H-M   'P 1'
#
loop_
_entity.id
_entity.type
_entity.pdbx_description
1 polymer ?
#
loop_
_entity_poly.entity_id
_entity_poly.type
_entity_poly.pdbx_seq_one_letter_code
_entity_poly.pdbx_strand_id
1 'polypeptide(L)'
;MRRTRRRSRQSVELIGFLDILSAVMVIILIVISVLALSLGSGSPQQAQSQPKPATPEPVEPTPVALVELVTAGGTPVRTPTSFLLCRAGQVERHDPVSGEITDRWDLDLVSPTTIAEEIKTANIYLAVAGSCFDDLDSLVIALRSSGSSLGYEPVEESARRPW
;
A
#
# COMPACT_ATOMS: atom_id res chain seq x y z
N MET A 1 -35.98 -60.02 21.15
CA MET A 1 -36.61 -58.69 20.99
C MET A 1 -35.55 -57.59 21.18
N ARG A 2 -35.11 -56.93 20.11
CA ARG A 2 -34.17 -55.79 20.19
C ARG A 2 -34.95 -54.49 19.97
N ARG A 3 -34.98 -53.60 20.97
CA ARG A 3 -35.42 -52.21 20.81
C ARG A 3 -34.18 -51.33 20.64
N THR A 4 -34.00 -50.82 19.43
CA THR A 4 -33.00 -49.80 19.11
C THR A 4 -33.56 -48.42 19.47
N ARG A 5 -32.97 -47.78 20.48
CA ARG A 5 -33.18 -46.34 20.76
C ARG A 5 -32.39 -45.53 19.74
N ARG A 6 -33.09 -44.62 19.04
CA ARG A 6 -32.50 -43.60 18.17
C ARG A 6 -33.06 -42.25 18.62
N ARG A 7 -32.24 -41.39 19.23
CA ARG A 7 -32.43 -39.93 19.26
C ARG A 7 -31.28 -39.23 19.98
N SER A 8 -31.04 -37.99 19.55
CA SER A 8 -30.09 -36.97 20.01
C SER A 8 -28.72 -36.93 19.30
N ARG A 9 -28.70 -36.25 18.14
CA ARG A 9 -27.49 -35.64 17.55
C ARG A 9 -27.73 -34.26 16.91
N GLN A 10 -28.91 -33.65 17.06
CA GLN A 10 -29.21 -32.36 16.42
C GLN A 10 -28.90 -31.12 17.27
N SER A 11 -28.79 -31.27 18.59
CA SER A 11 -28.65 -30.11 19.50
C SER A 11 -27.24 -29.52 19.56
N VAL A 12 -26.22 -30.27 19.13
CA VAL A 12 -24.80 -29.86 19.25
C VAL A 12 -24.38 -28.95 18.08
N GLU A 13 -24.98 -29.12 16.90
CA GLU A 13 -24.64 -28.32 15.71
C GLU A 13 -25.16 -26.87 15.79
N LEU A 14 -26.31 -26.66 16.46
CA LEU A 14 -26.89 -25.33 16.63
C LEU A 14 -26.07 -24.41 17.55
N ILE A 15 -25.45 -24.96 18.59
CA ILE A 15 -24.62 -24.18 19.53
C ILE A 15 -23.31 -23.75 18.85
N GLY A 16 -22.68 -24.64 18.08
CA GLY A 16 -21.48 -24.30 17.31
C GLY A 16 -21.76 -23.30 16.19
N PHE A 17 -22.91 -23.40 15.52
CA PHE A 17 -23.28 -22.44 14.47
C PHE A 17 -23.55 -21.04 15.03
N LEU A 18 -24.17 -20.93 16.21
CA LEU A 18 -24.43 -19.65 16.86
C LEU A 18 -23.13 -18.96 17.32
N ASP A 19 -22.14 -19.74 17.75
CA ASP A 19 -20.82 -19.23 18.13
C ASP A 19 -20.04 -18.68 16.92
N ILE A 20 -20.10 -19.39 15.79
CA ILE A 20 -19.50 -18.93 14.52
C ILE A 20 -20.17 -17.63 14.04
N LEU A 21 -21.50 -17.56 14.07
CA LEU A 21 -22.22 -16.34 13.69
C LEU A 21 -21.90 -15.16 14.62
N SER A 22 -21.77 -15.42 15.93
CA SER A 22 -21.36 -14.41 16.91
C SER A 22 -19.96 -13.89 16.62
N ALA A 23 -19.00 -14.79 16.38
CA ALA A 23 -17.62 -14.42 16.05
C ALA A 23 -17.54 -13.59 14.76
N VAL A 24 -18.29 -13.98 13.72
CA VAL A 24 -18.34 -13.23 12.45
C VAL A 24 -18.90 -11.82 12.65
N MET A 25 -19.98 -11.67 13.43
CA MET A 25 -20.55 -10.35 13.73
C MET A 25 -19.56 -9.44 14.47
N VAL A 26 -18.81 -9.98 15.43
CA VAL A 26 -17.79 -9.21 16.16
C VAL A 26 -16.67 -8.75 15.24
N ILE A 27 -16.19 -9.61 14.34
CA ILE A 27 -15.14 -9.25 13.36
C ILE A 27 -15.64 -8.11 12.45
N ILE A 28 -16.88 -8.20 11.96
CA ILE A 28 -17.47 -7.15 11.12
C ILE A 28 -17.54 -5.81 11.87
N LEU A 29 -17.96 -5.81 13.14
CA LEU A 29 -18.02 -4.59 13.96
C LEU A 29 -16.64 -3.97 14.20
N ILE A 30 -15.61 -4.80 14.39
CA ILE A 30 -14.23 -4.32 14.54
C ILE A 30 -13.76 -3.65 13.25
N VAL A 31 -14.00 -4.28 12.09
CA VAL A 31 -13.62 -3.73 10.78
C VAL A 31 -14.30 -2.38 10.53
N ILE A 32 -15.61 -2.26 10.79
CA ILE A 32 -16.34 -0.99 10.64
C ILE A 32 -15.80 0.07 11.60
N SER A 33 -15.45 -0.28 12.84
CA SER A 33 -14.89 0.66 13.81
C SER A 33 -13.53 1.21 13.37
N VAL A 34 -12.66 0.35 12.81
CA VAL A 34 -11.36 0.79 12.27
C VAL A 34 -11.58 1.70 11.07
N LEU A 35 -12.46 1.34 10.14
CA LEU A 35 -12.79 2.19 8.98
C LEU A 35 -13.36 3.55 9.38
N ALA A 36 -14.22 3.60 10.40
CA ALA A 36 -14.79 4.85 10.90
C ALA A 36 -13.73 5.76 11.55
N LEU A 37 -12.76 5.18 12.27
CA LEU A 37 -11.63 5.92 12.84
C LEU A 37 -10.70 6.46 11.74
N SER A 38 -10.52 5.72 10.65
CA SER A 38 -9.71 6.17 9.50
C SER A 38 -10.37 7.29 8.69
N LEU A 39 -11.70 7.41 8.72
CA LEU A 39 -12.45 8.43 7.96
C LEU A 39 -12.79 9.70 8.80
N GLY A 40 -12.57 9.68 10.11
CA GLY A 40 -13.10 10.69 11.05
C GLY A 40 -12.16 11.83 11.47
N SER A 41 -10.91 11.90 11.01
CA SER A 41 -9.93 12.92 11.44
C SER A 41 -9.91 14.19 10.55
N GLY A 42 -11.04 14.55 9.96
CA GLY A 42 -11.23 15.82 9.25
C GLY A 42 -11.60 16.95 10.21
N SER A 43 -10.60 17.70 10.68
CA SER A 43 -10.77 18.90 11.50
C SER A 43 -11.51 20.01 10.72
N PRO A 44 -12.65 20.56 11.18
CA PRO A 44 -13.29 21.69 10.51
C PRO A 44 -12.48 22.97 10.76
N GLN A 45 -11.82 23.41 9.69
CA GLN A 45 -11.07 24.64 9.60
C GLN A 45 -11.98 25.85 9.82
N GLN A 46 -11.71 26.56 10.91
CA GLN A 46 -12.41 27.75 11.35
C GLN A 46 -12.07 28.91 10.39
N ALA A 47 -13.07 29.35 9.64
CA ALA A 47 -12.99 30.52 8.77
C ALA A 47 -13.09 31.82 9.61
N GLN A 48 -12.11 32.71 9.49
CA GLN A 48 -12.22 34.09 9.95
C GLN A 48 -11.50 35.04 8.96
N SER A 49 -12.32 35.82 8.25
CA SER A 49 -12.22 37.22 7.74
C SER A 49 -10.88 37.97 7.96
N GLN A 50 -10.37 38.88 7.14
CA GLN A 50 -10.72 39.62 5.90
C GLN A 50 -9.43 40.42 5.47
N PRO A 51 -9.41 41.22 4.38
CA PRO A 51 -8.23 41.45 3.53
C PRO A 51 -7.39 42.71 3.87
N LYS A 52 -6.11 42.69 3.47
CA LYS A 52 -5.28 43.91 3.27
C LYS A 52 -4.22 43.65 2.18
N PRO A 53 -4.07 44.52 1.16
CA PRO A 53 -3.07 44.35 0.11
C PRO A 53 -1.75 45.01 0.51
N ALA A 54 -0.67 44.26 0.57
CA ALA A 54 0.68 44.78 0.69
C ALA A 54 1.66 43.85 -0.06
N THR A 55 2.37 44.46 -1.02
CA THR A 55 3.72 44.19 -1.51
C THR A 55 4.13 42.73 -1.80
N PRO A 56 4.61 42.41 -3.02
CA PRO A 56 5.22 41.10 -3.27
C PRO A 56 6.55 41.01 -2.50
N GLU A 57 6.53 40.36 -1.33
CA GLU A 57 7.74 39.86 -0.70
C GLU A 57 8.37 38.77 -1.59
N PRO A 58 9.71 38.68 -1.65
CA PRO A 58 10.38 37.59 -2.31
C PRO A 58 9.87 36.28 -1.71
N VAL A 59 9.31 35.41 -2.55
CA VAL A 59 8.91 34.06 -2.16
C VAL A 59 10.19 33.36 -1.70
N GLU A 60 10.43 33.32 -0.39
CA GLU A 60 11.35 32.37 0.19
C GLU A 60 10.90 31.00 -0.32
N PRO A 61 11.78 30.21 -0.95
CA PRO A 61 11.43 28.87 -1.36
C PRO A 61 10.97 28.15 -0.09
N THR A 62 9.67 27.87 -0.03
CA THR A 62 9.12 26.93 0.93
C THR A 62 10.03 25.71 0.87
N PRO A 63 10.62 25.24 1.98
CA PRO A 63 11.40 24.02 1.93
C PRO A 63 10.45 22.98 1.37
N VAL A 64 10.74 22.55 0.14
CA VAL A 64 10.15 21.34 -0.43
C VAL A 64 10.46 20.31 0.63
N ALA A 65 9.44 19.88 1.36
CA ALA A 65 9.58 18.85 2.36
C ALA A 65 9.97 17.59 1.59
N LEU A 66 11.27 17.43 1.39
CA LEU A 66 11.92 16.18 1.08
C LEU A 66 11.61 15.29 2.27
N VAL A 67 10.47 14.60 2.21
CA VAL A 67 10.26 13.42 3.02
C VAL A 67 11.16 12.37 2.36
N GLU A 68 12.44 12.44 2.72
CA GLU A 68 13.35 11.33 2.62
C GLU A 68 12.58 10.12 3.18
N LEU A 69 12.41 9.06 2.39
CA LEU A 69 11.82 7.79 2.86
C LEU A 69 12.82 7.14 3.82
N VAL A 70 13.08 7.82 4.95
CA VAL A 70 13.99 7.37 5.99
C VAL A 70 13.36 6.26 6.79
N THR A 71 12.03 6.03 6.71
CA THR A 71 11.34 5.01 7.52
C THR A 71 10.22 4.28 6.78
N ALA A 72 10.18 2.94 6.87
CA ALA A 72 9.04 2.11 6.47
C ALA A 72 8.38 1.53 7.74
N GLY A 73 7.07 1.77 7.94
CA GLY A 73 6.38 1.36 9.17
C GLY A 73 6.98 1.94 10.46
N GLY A 74 7.56 3.14 10.41
CA GLY A 74 8.25 3.80 11.54
C GLY A 74 9.66 3.30 11.83
N THR A 75 10.20 2.36 11.04
CA THR A 75 11.57 1.85 11.21
C THR A 75 12.51 2.43 10.17
N PRO A 76 13.69 2.96 10.55
CA PRO A 76 14.53 3.62 9.58
C PRO A 76 15.13 2.67 8.52
N VAL A 77 14.93 3.01 7.24
CA VAL A 77 15.44 2.28 6.08
C VAL A 77 16.93 2.59 5.91
N ARG A 78 17.78 1.86 6.62
CA ARG A 78 19.25 2.02 6.58
C ARG A 78 19.94 1.19 5.50
N THR A 79 19.18 0.37 4.81
CA THR A 79 19.65 -0.55 3.79
C THR A 79 19.40 0.03 2.39
N PRO A 80 20.26 -0.27 1.40
CA PRO A 80 20.05 0.15 0.02
C PRO A 80 18.65 -0.27 -0.45
N THR A 81 17.82 0.71 -0.79
CA THR A 81 16.41 0.52 -1.12
C THR A 81 16.08 1.18 -2.44
N SER A 82 15.46 0.44 -3.35
CA SER A 82 14.95 0.98 -4.61
C SER A 82 13.45 1.23 -4.51
N PHE A 83 13.03 2.41 -4.94
CA PHE A 83 11.62 2.79 -5.02
C PHE A 83 11.16 2.67 -6.45
N LEU A 84 10.11 1.88 -6.64
CA LEU A 84 9.53 1.59 -7.93
C LEU A 84 8.06 2.01 -7.95
N LEU A 85 7.63 2.59 -9.06
CA LEU A 85 6.22 2.80 -9.37
C LEU A 85 5.89 2.01 -10.62
N CYS A 86 4.89 1.13 -10.57
CA CYS A 86 4.32 0.54 -11.76
C CYS A 86 3.00 1.20 -12.12
N ARG A 87 2.91 1.71 -13.35
CA ARG A 87 1.72 2.37 -13.88
C ARG A 87 1.68 2.23 -15.40
N ALA A 88 0.50 1.91 -15.94
CA ALA A 88 0.23 1.79 -17.37
C ALA A 88 1.25 0.89 -18.09
N GLY A 89 1.53 -0.29 -17.51
CA GLY A 89 2.51 -1.25 -18.04
C GLY A 89 3.97 -0.81 -17.92
N GLN A 90 4.26 0.33 -17.28
CA GLN A 90 5.62 0.84 -17.13
C GLN A 90 6.07 0.81 -15.67
N VAL A 91 7.31 0.38 -15.46
CA VAL A 91 8.00 0.44 -14.18
C VAL A 91 8.96 1.62 -14.19
N GLU A 92 8.79 2.54 -13.26
CA GLU A 92 9.65 3.70 -13.07
C GLU A 92 10.47 3.51 -11.80
N ARG A 93 11.80 3.71 -11.89
CA ARG A 93 12.66 3.82 -10.71
C ARG A 93 12.81 5.27 -10.32
N HIS A 94 12.81 5.47 -9.01
CA HIS A 94 12.61 6.76 -8.40
C HIS A 94 13.71 7.02 -7.38
N ASP A 95 14.40 8.16 -7.50
CA ASP A 95 15.37 8.61 -6.49
C ASP A 95 14.62 9.08 -5.23
N PRO A 96 14.84 8.46 -4.06
CA PRO A 96 14.06 8.76 -2.86
C PRO A 96 14.29 10.16 -2.28
N VAL A 97 15.38 10.83 -2.67
CA VAL A 97 15.76 12.16 -2.20
C VAL A 97 15.19 13.20 -3.15
N SER A 98 15.50 13.12 -4.44
CA SER A 98 15.12 14.18 -5.39
C SER A 98 13.67 14.08 -5.86
N GLY A 99 13.04 12.91 -5.78
CA GLY A 99 11.73 12.78 -6.41
C GLY A 99 11.82 12.69 -7.94
N GLU A 100 13.00 12.43 -8.52
CA GLU A 100 13.19 12.27 -9.97
C GLU A 100 13.17 10.81 -10.44
N ILE A 101 12.80 10.60 -11.70
CA ILE A 101 12.82 9.28 -12.34
C ILE A 101 14.27 9.02 -12.77
N THR A 102 14.88 7.97 -12.24
CA THR A 102 16.23 7.58 -12.64
C THR A 102 16.21 6.63 -13.82
N ASP A 103 15.22 5.72 -13.85
CA ASP A 103 15.09 4.69 -14.87
C ASP A 103 13.61 4.44 -15.18
N ARG A 104 13.33 3.94 -16.39
CA ARG A 104 11.99 3.55 -16.82
C ARG A 104 12.08 2.33 -17.73
N TRP A 105 11.24 1.34 -17.45
CA TRP A 105 11.09 0.13 -18.25
C TRP A 105 9.64 -0.07 -18.65
N ASP A 106 9.44 -0.59 -19.85
CA ASP A 106 8.14 -0.99 -20.36
C ASP A 106 8.03 -2.52 -20.26
N LEU A 107 7.01 -3.02 -19.56
CA LEU A 107 6.84 -4.45 -19.29
C LEU A 107 6.52 -5.26 -20.56
N ASP A 108 6.04 -4.62 -21.62
CA ASP A 108 5.82 -5.26 -22.92
C ASP A 108 7.13 -5.45 -23.70
N LEU A 109 8.14 -4.62 -23.41
CA LEU A 109 9.40 -4.59 -24.16
C LEU A 109 10.56 -5.23 -23.39
N VAL A 110 10.56 -5.13 -22.07
CA VAL A 110 11.65 -5.56 -21.20
C VAL A 110 11.15 -6.66 -20.28
N SER A 111 11.82 -7.81 -20.32
CA SER A 111 11.42 -8.93 -19.46
C SER A 111 11.56 -8.56 -17.97
N PRO A 112 10.63 -8.99 -17.10
CA PRO A 112 10.71 -8.67 -15.68
C PRO A 112 11.97 -9.21 -14.99
N THR A 113 12.57 -10.29 -15.51
CA THR A 113 13.86 -10.82 -15.06
C THR A 113 15.00 -9.85 -15.33
N THR A 114 15.02 -9.19 -16.50
CA THR A 114 16.02 -8.17 -16.83
C THR A 114 15.94 -7.00 -15.87
N ILE A 115 14.72 -6.52 -15.59
CA ILE A 115 14.46 -5.43 -14.65
C ILE A 115 14.96 -5.79 -13.25
N ALA A 116 14.66 -7.01 -12.77
CA ALA A 116 15.10 -7.48 -11.46
C ALA A 116 16.65 -7.59 -11.35
N GLU A 117 17.31 -7.99 -12.42
CA GLU A 117 18.77 -8.09 -12.48
C GLU A 117 19.46 -6.71 -12.47
N GLU A 118 18.83 -5.70 -13.06
CA GLU A 118 19.34 -4.33 -13.11
C GLU A 118 19.19 -3.59 -11.78
N ILE A 119 18.08 -3.81 -11.06
CA ILE A 119 17.76 -3.10 -9.82
C ILE A 119 18.51 -3.68 -8.60
N LYS A 120 18.91 -4.96 -8.63
CA LYS A 120 19.59 -5.75 -7.57
C LYS A 120 19.94 -4.96 -6.29
N THR A 121 18.94 -4.75 -5.45
CA THR A 121 19.07 -4.06 -4.17
C THR A 121 18.51 -4.93 -3.06
N ALA A 122 18.99 -4.73 -1.83
CA ALA A 122 18.59 -5.55 -0.70
C ALA A 122 17.09 -5.40 -0.39
N ASN A 123 16.53 -4.20 -0.59
CA ASN A 123 15.12 -3.93 -0.38
C ASN A 123 14.53 -3.18 -1.58
N ILE A 124 13.28 -3.50 -1.89
CA ILE A 124 12.53 -2.87 -2.97
C ILE A 124 11.15 -2.50 -2.44
N TYR A 125 10.75 -1.26 -2.67
CA TYR A 125 9.40 -0.79 -2.42
C TYR A 125 8.71 -0.57 -3.75
N LEU A 126 7.61 -1.29 -4.00
CA LEU A 126 6.89 -1.26 -5.26
C LEU A 126 5.48 -0.72 -5.05
N ALA A 127 5.23 0.47 -5.57
CA ALA A 127 3.89 1.02 -5.66
C ALA A 127 3.24 0.60 -6.98
N VAL A 128 1.98 0.19 -6.93
CA VAL A 128 1.29 -0.36 -8.10
C VAL A 128 -0.02 0.36 -8.33
N ALA A 129 -0.12 1.03 -9.47
CA ALA A 129 -1.35 1.61 -9.95
C ALA A 129 -2.26 0.51 -10.53
N GLY A 130 -3.58 0.75 -10.53
CA GLY A 130 -4.60 -0.19 -11.00
C GLY A 130 -4.31 -0.80 -12.37
N SER A 131 -3.77 0.03 -13.28
CA SER A 131 -3.44 -0.34 -14.65
C SER A 131 -2.27 -1.32 -14.82
N CYS A 132 -1.47 -1.59 -13.78
CA CYS A 132 -0.31 -2.47 -13.87
C CYS A 132 -0.53 -3.85 -13.20
N PHE A 133 -1.67 -4.10 -12.55
CA PHE A 133 -1.86 -5.37 -11.81
C PHE A 133 -1.78 -6.62 -12.67
N ASP A 134 -2.23 -6.56 -13.92
CA ASP A 134 -2.26 -7.73 -14.81
C ASP A 134 -0.85 -8.25 -15.18
N ASP A 135 0.14 -7.37 -15.23
CA ASP A 135 1.53 -7.69 -15.62
C ASP A 135 2.49 -7.81 -14.41
N LEU A 136 1.97 -7.55 -13.21
CA LEU A 136 2.77 -7.40 -11.98
C LEU A 136 3.35 -8.72 -11.47
N ASP A 137 2.61 -9.82 -11.58
CA ASP A 137 2.97 -11.10 -10.95
C ASP A 137 4.34 -11.60 -11.39
N SER A 138 4.63 -11.50 -12.69
CA SER A 138 5.92 -11.89 -13.27
C SER A 138 7.07 -11.04 -12.72
N LEU A 139 6.85 -9.75 -12.51
CA LEU A 139 7.83 -8.83 -11.92
C LEU A 139 8.05 -9.12 -10.44
N VAL A 140 6.99 -9.34 -9.68
CA VAL A 140 7.07 -9.67 -8.25
C VAL A 140 7.85 -10.97 -8.05
N ILE A 141 7.59 -11.99 -8.86
CA ILE A 141 8.32 -13.26 -8.81
C ILE A 141 9.80 -13.04 -9.14
N ALA A 142 10.10 -12.29 -10.20
CA ALA A 142 11.48 -11.99 -10.60
C ALA A 142 12.26 -11.26 -9.49
N LEU A 143 11.68 -10.22 -8.90
CA LEU A 143 12.29 -9.43 -7.83
C LEU A 143 12.51 -10.23 -6.55
N ARG A 144 11.61 -11.15 -6.20
CA ARG A 144 11.82 -12.06 -5.05
C ARG A 144 12.90 -13.09 -5.34
N SER A 145 12.95 -13.61 -6.58
CA SER A 145 13.93 -14.62 -6.99
C SER A 145 15.37 -14.09 -7.04
N SER A 146 15.56 -12.78 -7.22
CA SER A 146 16.88 -12.15 -7.16
C SER A 146 17.42 -11.98 -5.74
N GLY A 147 16.64 -12.37 -4.71
CA GLY A 147 17.03 -12.29 -3.30
C GLY A 147 16.68 -10.96 -2.62
N SER A 148 15.94 -10.07 -3.30
CA SER A 148 15.46 -8.81 -2.71
C SER A 148 14.27 -9.03 -1.78
N SER A 149 14.24 -8.30 -0.67
CA SER A 149 13.03 -8.14 0.14
C SER A 149 12.09 -7.14 -0.56
N LEU A 150 10.84 -7.54 -0.82
CA LEU A 150 9.88 -6.75 -1.58
C LEU A 150 8.68 -6.35 -0.71
N GLY A 151 8.51 -5.04 -0.51
CA GLY A 151 7.26 -4.43 -0.03
C GLY A 151 6.42 -3.94 -1.22
N TYR A 152 5.11 -4.08 -1.14
CA TYR A 152 4.19 -3.60 -2.19
C TYR A 152 3.04 -2.80 -1.59
N GLU A 153 2.62 -1.75 -2.30
CA GLU A 153 1.49 -0.90 -1.90
C GLU A 153 0.63 -0.53 -3.13
N PRO A 154 -0.70 -0.75 -3.09
CA PRO A 154 -1.60 -0.29 -4.13
C PRO A 154 -1.73 1.24 -4.07
N VAL A 155 -1.65 1.92 -5.21
CA VAL A 155 -1.79 3.37 -5.31
C VAL A 155 -2.82 3.78 -6.37
N GLU A 156 -3.33 5.02 -6.26
CA GLU A 156 -4.17 5.61 -7.30
C GLU A 156 -3.37 5.88 -8.58
N GLU A 157 -4.03 5.88 -9.74
CA GLU A 157 -3.38 6.16 -11.04
C GLU A 157 -2.70 7.53 -11.09
N SER A 158 -3.29 8.50 -10.38
CA SER A 158 -2.80 9.86 -10.22
C SER A 158 -1.75 10.04 -9.12
N ALA A 159 -1.34 8.96 -8.44
CA ALA A 159 -0.39 9.04 -7.34
C ALA A 159 0.90 9.75 -7.76
N ARG A 160 1.33 10.67 -6.89
CA ARG A 160 2.61 11.38 -6.96
C ARG A 160 3.36 11.12 -5.66
N ARG A 161 4.68 11.10 -5.72
CA ARG A 161 5.53 10.86 -4.55
C ARG A 161 5.40 11.96 -3.49
N PRO A 162 5.68 11.64 -2.21
CA PRO A 162 5.66 10.30 -1.62
C PRO A 162 4.21 9.93 -1.32
N TRP A 163 3.72 8.84 -1.89
CA TRP A 163 2.39 8.32 -1.58
C TRP A 163 2.41 7.58 -0.24
#